data_AF-A0A1J5KQ69-F1
#
_entry.id   AF-A0A1J5KQ69-F1
#
_cell.length_a   1.000
_cell.length_b   1.000
_cell.length_c   1.000
_cell.angle_alpha   90.00
_cell.angle_beta   90.00
_cell.angle_gamma   90.00
#
_symmetry.space_group_name_H-M   'P 1'
#
loop_
_entity.id
_entity.type
_entity.pdbx_description
1 polymer ?
#
loop_
_entity_poly.entity_id
_entity_poly.type
_entity_poly.pdbx_seq_one_letter_code
_entity_poly.pdbx_strand_id
1 'polypeptide(L)'
;MMKLLAYAIFSTLLLSCNSGPSYTINFKERSCIKEINRSYASVAEVPTSIYKLDRITTESKLKVSMWHNNSWYYSGNKKYTYFKDTELFKYSKTGCPDGSDGKASIVDKLKTIDL
;
A
#
# COMPACT_ATOMS: atom_id res chain seq x y z
N MET A 1 -53.70 25.82 -38.88
CA MET A 1 -52.25 26.13 -38.80
C MET A 1 -51.78 25.73 -37.41
N MET A 2 -51.32 24.49 -37.21
CA MET A 2 -49.98 23.94 -37.49
C MET A 2 -48.91 24.46 -36.51
N LYS A 3 -48.61 23.59 -35.53
CA LYS A 3 -47.31 23.31 -34.89
C LYS A 3 -46.55 24.48 -34.21
N LEU A 4 -46.54 24.46 -32.88
CA LEU A 4 -45.39 24.84 -32.05
C LEU A 4 -45.01 23.59 -31.25
N LEU A 5 -44.31 22.65 -31.90
CA LEU A 5 -42.87 22.41 -31.69
C LEU A 5 -42.51 22.27 -30.21
N ALA A 6 -42.59 21.00 -29.80
CA ALA A 6 -41.96 20.43 -28.64
C ALA A 6 -40.53 20.97 -28.42
N TYR A 7 -40.30 21.59 -27.27
CA TYR A 7 -38.97 21.80 -26.71
C TYR A 7 -39.03 21.41 -25.23
N ALA A 8 -38.98 20.11 -24.97
CA ALA A 8 -38.76 19.56 -23.64
C ALA A 8 -37.98 18.25 -23.74
N ILE A 9 -36.79 18.30 -24.35
CA ILE A 9 -35.84 17.18 -24.36
C ILE A 9 -34.44 17.74 -24.17
N PHE A 10 -34.11 18.26 -22.98
CA PHE A 10 -32.69 18.48 -22.63
C PHE A 10 -32.47 18.65 -21.13
N SER A 11 -32.76 17.63 -20.33
CA SER A 11 -32.29 17.59 -18.93
C SER A 11 -32.54 16.22 -18.34
N THR A 12 -31.61 15.29 -18.55
CA THR A 12 -31.29 14.13 -17.67
C THR A 12 -30.34 13.13 -18.36
N LEU A 13 -29.15 13.57 -18.81
CA LEU A 13 -28.12 12.64 -19.31
C LEU A 13 -26.75 12.82 -18.65
N LEU A 14 -26.71 13.24 -17.38
CA LEU A 14 -25.46 13.30 -16.61
C LEU A 14 -25.52 12.51 -15.29
N LEU A 15 -26.23 11.38 -15.27
CA LEU A 15 -25.96 10.32 -14.30
C LEU A 15 -24.93 9.36 -14.90
N SER A 16 -23.75 9.87 -15.23
CA SER A 16 -22.57 8.99 -15.33
C SER A 16 -22.20 8.61 -13.90
N CYS A 17 -22.86 7.56 -13.41
CA CYS A 17 -22.45 6.87 -12.21
C CYS A 17 -21.12 6.17 -12.53
N ASN A 18 -20.01 6.84 -12.28
CA ASN A 18 -18.68 6.23 -12.30
C ASN A 18 -18.54 5.35 -11.04
N SER A 19 -19.26 4.23 -11.01
CA SER A 19 -18.98 3.12 -10.09
C SER A 19 -17.73 2.39 -10.57
N GLY A 20 -16.61 3.11 -10.58
CA GLY A 20 -15.29 2.49 -10.67
C GLY A 20 -15.09 1.53 -9.50
N PRO A 21 -14.30 0.47 -9.65
CA PRO A 21 -14.09 -0.49 -8.58
C PRO A 21 -13.52 0.22 -7.35
N SER A 22 -14.32 0.31 -6.30
CA SER A 22 -13.85 0.77 -4.99
C SER A 22 -12.85 -0.26 -4.49
N TYR A 23 -11.56 0.11 -4.46
CA TYR A 23 -10.52 -0.77 -3.94
C TYR A 23 -10.72 -0.93 -2.43
N THR A 24 -10.86 -2.17 -1.98
CA THR A 24 -10.85 -2.52 -0.56
C THR A 24 -9.45 -2.95 -0.15
N ILE A 25 -8.95 -2.41 0.95
CA ILE A 25 -7.66 -2.82 1.47
C ILE A 25 -7.76 -4.24 2.07
N ASN A 26 -6.89 -5.13 1.62
CA ASN A 26 -6.90 -6.54 2.04
C ASN A 26 -5.98 -6.82 3.25
N PHE A 27 -5.46 -5.76 3.88
CA PHE A 27 -4.50 -5.83 4.98
C PHE A 27 -5.08 -5.21 6.25
N LYS A 28 -4.80 -5.84 7.39
CA LYS A 28 -5.23 -5.34 8.70
C LYS A 28 -4.22 -4.36 9.26
N GLU A 29 -4.65 -3.44 10.13
CA GLU A 29 -3.73 -2.64 10.92
C GLU A 29 -2.74 -3.53 11.70
N ARG A 30 -1.55 -2.99 11.94
CA ARG A 30 -0.41 -3.65 12.59
C ARG A 30 0.11 -4.90 11.87
N SER A 31 -0.29 -5.13 10.61
CA SER A 31 0.22 -6.23 9.80
C SER A 31 1.38 -5.81 8.90
N CYS A 32 2.24 -6.77 8.58
CA CYS A 32 3.36 -6.56 7.67
C CYS A 32 3.10 -7.13 6.28
N ILE A 33 3.61 -6.41 5.29
CA ILE A 33 3.28 -6.55 3.88
C ILE A 33 4.60 -6.59 3.11
N LYS A 34 4.83 -7.67 2.36
CA LYS A 34 5.98 -7.84 1.47
C LYS A 34 5.60 -7.37 0.08
N GLU A 35 6.43 -6.51 -0.50
CA GLU A 35 6.36 -6.15 -1.91
C GLU A 35 7.21 -7.11 -2.74
N ILE A 36 6.62 -7.60 -3.82
CA ILE A 36 7.19 -8.58 -4.71
C ILE A 36 7.20 -7.97 -6.11
N ASN A 37 8.39 -7.73 -6.66
CA ASN A 37 8.52 -7.35 -8.05
C ASN A 37 8.20 -8.58 -8.93
N ARG A 38 7.16 -8.48 -9.76
CA ARG A 38 6.65 -9.57 -10.60
C ARG A 38 7.65 -9.99 -11.67
N SER A 39 8.43 -9.05 -12.20
CA SER A 39 9.47 -9.33 -13.21
C SER A 39 10.62 -10.18 -12.67
N TYR A 40 10.83 -10.17 -11.35
CA TYR A 40 11.91 -10.91 -10.71
C TYR A 40 11.41 -11.86 -9.61
N ALA A 41 10.13 -12.23 -9.64
CA ALA A 41 9.52 -13.05 -8.59
C ALA A 41 10.16 -14.44 -8.45
N SER A 42 10.80 -14.96 -9.50
CA SER A 42 11.54 -16.23 -9.50
C SER A 42 12.97 -16.12 -8.97
N VAL A 43 13.49 -14.91 -8.78
CA VAL A 43 14.88 -14.68 -8.34
C VAL A 43 14.89 -14.46 -6.83
N ALA A 44 15.45 -15.43 -6.10
CA ALA A 44 15.44 -15.45 -4.62
C ALA A 44 16.18 -14.27 -3.97
N GLU A 45 17.08 -13.61 -4.69
CA GLU A 45 18.00 -12.58 -4.18
C GLU A 45 17.54 -11.14 -4.42
N VAL A 46 16.36 -10.93 -5.01
CA VAL A 46 15.89 -9.57 -5.30
C VAL A 46 15.55 -8.88 -3.98
N PRO A 47 16.04 -7.65 -3.73
CA PRO A 47 15.68 -6.90 -2.54
C PRO A 47 14.15 -6.70 -2.51
N THR A 48 13.51 -7.29 -1.50
CA THR A 48 12.07 -7.12 -1.27
C THR A 48 11.85 -6.15 -0.14
N SER A 49 11.10 -5.09 -0.41
CA SER A 49 10.67 -4.14 0.61
C SER A 49 9.62 -4.77 1.51
N ILE A 50 9.77 -4.61 2.83
CA ILE A 50 8.75 -4.98 3.81
C ILE A 50 8.18 -3.70 4.40
N TYR A 51 6.86 -3.59 4.39
CA TYR A 51 6.11 -2.49 4.96
C TYR A 51 5.29 -2.96 6.14
N LYS A 52 4.93 -2.03 7.03
CA LYS A 52 3.98 -2.22 8.11
C LYS A 52 2.83 -1.25 7.93
N LEU A 53 1.61 -1.77 7.88
CA LEU A 53 0.40 -0.95 7.91
C LEU A 53 0.12 -0.58 9.37
N ASP A 54 0.59 0.57 9.83
CA ASP A 54 0.47 0.98 11.23
C ASP A 54 -0.99 1.27 11.60
N ARG A 55 -1.68 2.00 10.71
CA ARG A 55 -3.06 2.46 10.95
C ARG A 55 -3.76 2.80 9.64
N ILE A 56 -5.07 2.58 9.59
CA ILE A 56 -5.99 3.13 8.60
C ILE A 56 -6.63 4.36 9.24
N THR A 57 -6.41 5.52 8.63
CA THR A 57 -6.94 6.79 9.14
C THR A 57 -8.38 7.02 8.68
N THR A 58 -9.08 7.92 9.38
CA THR A 58 -10.46 8.34 9.05
C THR A 58 -10.60 9.02 7.69
N GLU A 59 -9.49 9.53 7.11
CA GLU A 59 -9.44 10.14 5.77
C GLU A 59 -9.08 9.13 4.66
N SER A 60 -9.23 7.83 4.91
CA SER A 60 -8.84 6.77 3.96
C SER A 60 -7.36 6.83 3.57
N LYS A 61 -6.50 7.39 4.42
CA LYS A 61 -5.04 7.33 4.27
C LYS A 61 -4.47 6.20 5.12
N LEU A 62 -3.34 5.66 4.68
CA LEU A 62 -2.63 4.58 5.35
C LEU A 62 -1.39 5.14 6.02
N LYS A 63 -1.27 4.97 7.33
CA LYS A 63 -0.01 5.23 8.03
C LYS A 63 0.89 4.03 7.81
N VAL A 64 2.02 4.22 7.12
CA VAL A 64 2.90 3.13 6.70
C VAL A 64 4.31 3.35 7.21
N SER A 65 4.91 2.30 7.75
CA SER A 65 6.35 2.23 8.04
C SER A 65 7.02 1.23 7.10
N MET A 66 8.31 1.40 6.81
CA MET A 66 9.12 0.45 6.05
C MET A 66 10.19 -0.15 6.94
N TRP A 67 10.53 -1.41 6.69
CA TRP A 67 11.66 -2.07 7.30
C TRP A 67 12.92 -1.76 6.48
N HIS A 68 13.94 -1.24 7.16
CA HIS A 68 15.24 -0.95 6.56
C HIS A 68 16.30 -1.06 7.66
N ASN A 69 17.52 -1.55 7.35
CA ASN A 69 18.62 -1.64 8.31
C ASN A 69 18.22 -2.10 9.73
N ASN A 70 17.46 -3.21 9.81
CA ASN A 70 16.97 -3.78 11.06
C ASN A 70 16.12 -2.84 11.94
N SER A 71 15.42 -1.88 11.34
CA SER A 71 14.57 -0.93 12.04
C SER A 71 13.36 -0.52 11.22
N TRP A 72 12.30 -0.11 11.91
CA TRP A 72 11.09 0.43 11.29
C TRP A 72 11.19 1.94 11.12
N TYR A 73 11.07 2.43 9.89
CA TYR A 73 11.08 3.85 9.57
C TYR A 73 9.71 4.28 9.07
N TYR A 74 9.16 5.35 9.63
CA TYR A 74 7.89 5.90 9.17
C TYR A 74 8.05 6.44 7.73
N SER A 75 7.25 5.91 6.80
CA SER A 75 7.27 6.25 5.37
C SER A 75 6.22 7.30 4.97
N GLY A 76 5.47 7.81 5.94
CA GLY A 76 4.43 8.81 5.72
C GLY A 76 3.02 8.24 5.59
N ASN A 77 2.07 9.13 5.27
CA ASN A 77 0.69 8.78 4.97
C ASN A 77 0.56 8.47 3.48
N LYS A 78 0.16 7.24 3.13
CA LYS A 78 -0.04 6.79 1.75
C LYS A 78 -1.52 6.79 1.38
N LYS A 79 -1.80 6.79 0.07
CA LYS A 79 -3.17 6.64 -0.47
C LYS A 79 -3.76 5.29 -0.07
N TYR A 80 -5.08 5.19 0.03
CA TYR A 80 -5.77 3.92 0.34
C TYR A 80 -5.38 2.76 -0.60
N THR A 81 -5.02 3.08 -1.84
CA THR A 81 -4.65 2.12 -2.89
C THR A 81 -3.16 1.75 -2.90
N TYR A 82 -2.36 2.17 -1.92
CA TYR A 82 -0.91 1.98 -1.94
C TYR A 82 -0.49 0.51 -2.08
N PHE A 83 -1.21 -0.41 -1.43
CA PHE A 83 -0.97 -1.85 -1.51
C PHE A 83 -1.89 -2.55 -2.54
N LYS A 84 -2.34 -1.82 -3.56
CA LYS A 84 -3.05 -2.41 -4.70
C LYS A 84 -2.03 -3.02 -5.65
N ASP A 85 -2.22 -4.29 -5.99
CA ASP A 85 -1.42 -4.97 -6.99
C ASP A 85 -1.39 -4.18 -8.32
N THR A 86 -0.23 -4.17 -8.95
CA THR A 86 0.03 -3.58 -10.26
C THR A 86 0.65 -4.63 -11.18
N GLU A 87 0.89 -4.26 -12.43
CA GLU A 87 1.61 -5.12 -13.39
C GLU A 87 3.05 -5.43 -12.93
N LEU A 88 3.69 -4.50 -12.22
CA LEU A 88 5.07 -4.61 -11.78
C LEU A 88 5.20 -5.18 -10.37
N PHE A 89 4.25 -4.87 -9.49
CA PHE A 89 4.35 -5.19 -8.06
C PHE A 89 3.13 -5.95 -7.56
N LYS A 90 3.39 -6.95 -6.73
CA LYS A 90 2.39 -7.66 -5.93
C LYS A 90 2.67 -7.43 -4.45
N TYR A 91 1.61 -7.30 -3.66
CA TYR A 91 1.72 -7.17 -2.21
C TYR A 91 1.16 -8.42 -1.53
N SER A 92 1.90 -8.97 -0.58
CA SER A 92 1.47 -10.16 0.17
C SER A 92 1.69 -9.99 1.67
N LYS A 93 0.88 -10.68 2.48
CA LYS A 93 1.07 -10.69 3.93
C LYS A 93 2.35 -11.43 4.29
N THR A 94 3.10 -10.90 5.25
CA THR A 94 4.32 -11.54 5.76
C THR A 94 4.44 -11.34 7.28
N GLY A 95 5.38 -12.05 7.91
CA GLY A 95 5.76 -11.80 9.30
C GLY A 95 6.44 -10.45 9.45
N CYS A 96 6.18 -9.75 10.55
CA CYS A 96 6.90 -8.51 10.82
C CYS A 96 8.31 -8.84 11.29
N PRO A 97 9.37 -8.41 10.58
CA PRO A 97 10.71 -8.55 11.09
C PRO A 97 10.86 -7.73 12.39
N ASP A 98 11.64 -8.28 13.31
CA ASP A 98 11.95 -7.70 14.61
C ASP A 98 13.46 -7.45 14.79
N GLY A 99 14.27 -7.77 13.78
CA GLY A 99 15.72 -7.60 13.79
C GLY A 99 16.48 -8.67 14.60
N SER A 100 15.78 -9.67 15.14
CA SER A 100 16.39 -10.76 15.90
C SER A 100 17.06 -11.82 15.01
N ASP A 101 16.63 -11.92 13.74
CA ASP A 101 17.15 -12.85 12.73
C ASP A 101 18.50 -12.41 12.11
N GLY A 102 19.52 -12.20 12.95
CA GLY A 102 20.89 -12.63 12.63
C GLY A 102 21.70 -11.89 11.54
N LYS A 103 21.28 -10.73 11.03
CA LYS A 103 22.14 -9.86 10.18
C LYS A 103 22.14 -8.39 10.62
N ALA A 104 22.04 -8.14 11.92
CA ALA A 104 22.57 -6.89 12.47
C ALA A 104 24.06 -6.81 12.10
N SER A 105 24.42 -5.77 11.33
CA SER A 105 25.82 -5.42 11.06
C SER A 105 26.57 -5.49 12.40
N ILE A 106 27.75 -6.09 12.41
CA ILE A 106 28.61 -6.18 13.61
C ILE A 106 28.77 -4.81 14.29
N VAL A 107 28.68 -3.72 13.51
CA VAL A 107 28.70 -2.32 13.97
C VAL A 107 27.54 -1.98 14.92
N ASP A 108 26.34 -2.54 14.74
CA ASP A 108 25.17 -2.28 15.60
C ASP A 108 25.22 -3.08 16.90
N LYS A 109 25.89 -4.24 16.91
CA LYS A 109 26.08 -5.05 18.14
C LYS A 109 27.11 -4.44 19.09
N LEU A 110 28.08 -3.67 18.57
CA LEU A 110 29.14 -3.05 19.38
C LEU A 110 28.65 -1.83 20.19
N LYS A 111 27.64 -1.10 19.72
CA LYS A 111 27.07 0.05 20.46
C LYS A 111 26.32 -0.34 21.74
N THR A 112 26.00 -1.61 21.92
CA THR A 112 25.23 -2.11 23.08
C THR A 112 26.12 -2.68 24.18
N ILE A 113 27.45 -2.70 24.00
CA ILE A 113 28.42 -3.27 24.96
C ILE A 113 29.08 -2.20 25.85
N ASP A 114 28.71 -0.93 25.73
CA ASP A 114 29.05 0.08 26.74
C ASP A 114 27.94 0.19 27.79
N LEU A 115 28.02 -0.69 28.80
CA LEU A 115 27.49 -0.51 30.15
C LEU A 115 28.52 -0.99 31.17
#